data_AF-A0A2G8KN40-F1
#
_entry.id   AF-A0A2G8KN40-F1
#
_cell.length_a   1.000
_cell.length_b   1.000
_cell.length_c   1.000
_cell.angle_alpha   90.00
_cell.angle_beta   90.00
_cell.angle_gamma   90.00
#
_symmetry.space_group_name_H-M   'P 1'
#
loop_
_entity.id
_entity.type
_entity.pdbx_description
1 polymer ?
#
loop_
_entity_poly.entity_id
_entity_poly.type
_entity_poly.pdbx_seq_one_letter_code
_entity_poly.pdbx_strand_id
1 'polypeptide(L)'
;MSDQCTDTQRSCRERIDAERHSVRRHEGWGQLLVCAWWPLDTASCIPRWKVAIIIPFRDRFVHLPIILRHLVPFLKEQYLEFGIFFVEQANELEFNRAMLMNVGYIEALNYTQWDCFIFHDVDHIPLSHGNFYGCSGMPKHFLSGADRWGYKLLYSFFSGQ
;
A
#
# COMPACT_ATOMS: atom_id res chain seq x y z
N MET A 1 -24.78 -18.05 1.61
CA MET A 1 -25.36 -17.44 2.82
C MET A 1 -24.74 -18.18 3.98
N SER A 2 -23.80 -17.65 4.76
CA SER A 2 -23.53 -16.26 5.13
C SER A 2 -22.17 -16.24 5.84
N ASP A 3 -21.17 -15.53 5.32
CA ASP A 3 -19.97 -15.18 6.11
C ASP A 3 -19.50 -13.81 5.63
N GLN A 4 -20.16 -12.76 6.15
CA GLN A 4 -19.68 -11.40 5.96
C GLN A 4 -18.51 -11.21 6.93
N CYS A 5 -17.27 -11.25 6.44
CA CYS A 5 -16.10 -10.88 7.23
C CYS A 5 -16.33 -9.46 7.77
N THR A 6 -16.48 -9.30 9.08
CA THR A 6 -16.73 -7.99 9.70
C THR A 6 -15.42 -7.27 9.95
N ASP A 7 -15.30 -6.04 9.44
CA ASP A 7 -14.12 -5.19 9.61
C ASP A 7 -14.10 -4.56 11.01
N THR A 8 -13.01 -4.75 11.75
CA THR A 8 -12.78 -3.95 12.96
C THR A 8 -12.20 -2.60 12.54
N GLN A 9 -13.07 -1.62 12.30
CA GLN A 9 -12.66 -0.25 11.99
C GLN A 9 -11.91 0.36 13.19
N ARG A 10 -10.58 0.37 13.15
CA ARG A 10 -9.80 1.45 13.78
C ARG A 10 -9.58 2.53 12.73
N SER A 11 -10.06 3.74 13.02
CA SER A 11 -9.99 4.89 12.12
C SER A 11 -8.53 5.25 11.81
N CYS A 12 -8.17 5.22 10.53
CA CYS A 12 -6.88 5.73 10.05
C CYS A 12 -6.66 7.20 10.46
N ARG A 13 -7.75 7.98 10.56
CA ARG A 13 -7.74 9.41 10.86
C ARG A 13 -7.28 9.70 12.30
N GLU A 14 -7.70 8.89 13.27
CA GLU A 14 -7.35 9.08 14.69
C GLU A 14 -5.90 8.66 15.00
N ARG A 15 -5.31 7.79 14.16
CA ARG A 15 -3.90 7.38 14.29
C ARG A 15 -2.93 8.26 13.51
N ILE A 16 -3.33 8.95 12.45
CA ILE A 16 -2.46 9.94 11.79
C ILE A 16 -2.09 11.07 12.77
N ASP A 17 -3.04 11.50 13.60
CA ASP A 17 -2.80 12.54 14.61
C ASP A 17 -2.02 12.01 15.84
N ALA A 18 -2.22 10.73 16.22
CA ALA A 18 -1.52 10.11 17.35
C ALA A 18 -0.10 9.60 17.01
N GLU A 19 0.12 9.08 15.79
CA GLU A 19 1.41 8.53 15.33
C GLU A 19 2.35 9.60 14.75
N ARG A 20 1.90 10.86 14.62
CA ARG A 20 2.78 12.01 14.32
C ARG A 20 3.97 12.09 15.30
N HIS A 21 3.84 11.49 16.49
CA HIS A 21 4.85 11.43 17.56
C HIS A 21 5.56 10.06 17.72
N SER A 22 5.15 9.02 16.98
CA SER A 22 5.72 7.66 17.03
C SER A 22 6.66 7.36 15.84
N VAL A 23 6.82 8.34 14.95
CA VAL A 23 7.75 8.33 13.81
C VAL A 23 9.16 7.95 14.28
N ARG A 24 9.59 6.72 13.96
CA ARG A 24 11.01 6.37 14.09
C ARG A 24 11.77 7.09 12.99
N ARG A 25 12.60 8.06 13.38
CA ARG A 25 13.67 8.58 12.52
C ARG A 25 14.73 7.47 12.40
N HIS A 26 14.78 6.79 11.26
CA HIS A 26 16.02 6.10 10.89
C HIS A 26 17.02 7.16 10.48
N GLU A 27 18.17 7.18 11.13
CA GLU A 27 19.22 8.18 10.92
C GLU A 27 19.64 8.21 9.44
N GLY A 28 19.22 9.28 8.73
CA GLY A 28 19.77 9.68 7.44
C GLY A 28 18.94 9.46 6.17
N TRP A 29 17.84 8.69 6.17
CA TRP A 29 17.36 8.12 4.89
C TRP A 29 15.86 8.23 4.55
N GLY A 30 15.04 8.82 5.41
CA GLY A 30 13.62 9.06 5.11
C GLY A 30 12.73 8.96 6.33
N GLN A 31 11.57 9.63 6.25
CA GLN A 31 10.53 9.52 7.26
C GLN A 31 9.58 8.39 6.84
N LEU A 32 9.45 7.33 7.64
CA LEU A 32 8.40 6.34 7.38
C LEU A 32 7.09 6.87 7.97
N LEU A 33 6.11 7.13 7.11
CA LEU A 33 4.73 7.46 7.48
C LEU A 33 3.89 6.19 7.34
N VAL A 34 3.61 5.51 8.45
CA VAL A 34 2.71 4.36 8.43
C VAL A 34 1.27 4.86 8.45
N CYS A 35 0.47 4.46 7.46
CA CYS A 35 -0.97 4.68 7.47
C CYS A 35 -1.69 3.34 7.64
N ALA A 36 -1.76 2.94 8.90
CA ALA A 36 -2.64 1.91 9.44
C ALA A 36 -2.53 0.48 8.88
N TRP A 37 -2.69 -0.45 9.81
CA TRP A 37 -2.88 -1.88 9.56
C TRP A 37 -4.34 -2.20 9.86
N TRP A 38 -5.00 -2.90 8.94
CA TRP A 38 -6.37 -3.39 9.09
C TRP A 38 -6.35 -4.89 9.37
N PRO A 39 -6.42 -5.29 10.66
CA PRO A 39 -6.65 -6.69 11.00
C PRO A 39 -8.08 -7.06 10.59
N LEU A 40 -8.22 -8.18 9.88
CA LEU A 40 -9.53 -8.81 9.73
C LEU A 40 -9.90 -9.52 11.03
N ASP A 41 -11.18 -9.54 11.37
CA ASP A 41 -11.66 -10.35 12.48
C ASP A 41 -11.54 -11.84 12.12
N THR A 42 -10.46 -12.46 12.60
CA THR A 42 -10.13 -13.86 12.38
C THR A 42 -11.11 -14.83 13.02
N ALA A 43 -11.98 -14.37 13.92
CA ALA A 43 -13.06 -15.19 14.48
C ALA A 43 -14.18 -15.45 13.46
N SER A 44 -14.33 -14.57 12.46
CA SER A 44 -15.37 -14.67 11.42
C SER A 44 -14.83 -15.10 10.05
N CYS A 45 -13.52 -14.92 9.80
CA CYS A 45 -12.95 -15.07 8.45
C CYS A 45 -11.41 -15.07 8.47
N ILE A 46 -10.77 -16.00 7.74
CA ILE A 46 -9.31 -16.03 7.59
C ILE A 46 -8.92 -15.31 6.29
N PRO A 47 -8.09 -14.24 6.33
CA PRO A 47 -7.59 -13.61 5.11
C PRO A 47 -6.88 -14.62 4.22
N ARG A 48 -7.11 -14.53 2.91
CA ARG A 48 -6.31 -15.31 1.95
C ARG A 48 -4.85 -14.87 1.94
N TRP A 49 -4.59 -13.58 2.15
CA TRP A 49 -3.26 -12.99 2.15
C TRP A 49 -3.17 -11.85 3.16
N LYS A 50 -2.02 -11.76 3.83
CA LYS A 50 -1.54 -10.57 4.52
C LYS A 50 -0.66 -9.76 3.58
N VAL A 51 -1.09 -8.54 3.24
CA VAL A 51 -0.49 -7.74 2.19
C VAL A 51 0.12 -6.45 2.73
N ALA A 52 1.42 -6.25 2.52
CA ALA A 52 2.08 -4.97 2.73
C ALA A 52 2.05 -4.15 1.43
N ILE A 53 1.35 -3.02 1.44
CA ILE A 53 1.34 -2.06 0.33
C ILE A 53 2.36 -0.97 0.63
N ILE A 54 3.43 -0.91 -0.17
CA ILE A 54 4.53 0.03 -0.02
C ILE A 54 4.37 1.13 -1.06
N ILE A 55 4.23 2.37 -0.59
CA ILE A 55 4.01 3.55 -1.41
C ILE A 55 5.20 4.50 -1.24
N PRO A 56 6.14 4.56 -2.21
CA PRO A 56 7.19 5.55 -2.18
C PRO A 56 6.58 6.95 -2.37
N PHE A 57 7.04 7.91 -1.58
CA PHE A 57 6.40 9.20 -1.44
C PHE A 57 7.42 10.33 -1.29
N ARG A 58 7.14 11.49 -1.89
CA ARG A 58 7.79 12.78 -1.61
C ARG A 58 6.92 13.91 -2.14
N ASP A 59 6.67 14.95 -1.35
CA ASP A 59 5.93 16.17 -1.74
C ASP A 59 4.54 15.95 -2.39
N ARG A 60 3.87 14.84 -2.07
CA ARG A 60 2.59 14.45 -2.69
C ARG A 60 1.44 14.42 -1.69
N PHE A 61 1.50 15.22 -0.63
CA PHE A 61 0.54 15.18 0.49
C PHE A 61 -0.92 15.36 0.06
N VAL A 62 -1.16 16.11 -1.01
CA VAL A 62 -2.49 16.29 -1.61
C VAL A 62 -3.09 14.98 -2.17
N HIS A 63 -2.25 14.02 -2.56
CA HIS A 63 -2.68 12.71 -3.10
C HIS A 63 -3.02 11.71 -1.99
N LEU A 64 -2.41 11.82 -0.80
CA LEU A 64 -2.63 10.90 0.32
C LEU A 64 -4.11 10.68 0.68
N PRO A 65 -4.93 11.73 0.89
CA PRO A 65 -6.34 11.52 1.21
C PRO A 65 -7.12 10.92 0.03
N ILE A 66 -6.69 11.16 -1.21
CA ILE A 66 -7.33 10.63 -2.41
C ILE A 66 -7.05 9.13 -2.50
N ILE A 67 -5.78 8.70 -2.48
CA ILE A 67 -5.42 7.30 -2.58
C ILE A 67 -6.01 6.49 -1.43
N LEU A 68 -5.99 6.99 -0.20
CA LEU A 68 -6.57 6.29 0.94
C LEU A 68 -8.09 6.13 0.82
N ARG A 69 -8.80 7.14 0.30
CA ARG A 69 -10.25 7.08 0.08
C ARG A 69 -10.64 5.98 -0.92
N HIS A 70 -9.80 5.68 -1.90
CA HIS A 70 -10.08 4.67 -2.92
C HIS A 70 -9.49 3.29 -2.57
N LEU A 71 -8.25 3.25 -2.10
CA LEU A 71 -7.51 2.01 -1.91
C LEU A 71 -7.98 1.21 -0.69
N VAL A 72 -8.31 1.89 0.42
CA VAL A 72 -8.79 1.20 1.64
C VAL A 72 -10.08 0.41 1.40
N PRO A 73 -11.18 0.99 0.86
CA PRO A 73 -12.39 0.21 0.57
C PRO A 73 -12.14 -0.89 -0.47
N PHE A 74 -11.36 -0.59 -1.51
CA PHE A 74 -10.99 -1.57 -2.53
C PHE A 74 -10.29 -2.82 -1.96
N LEU A 75 -9.34 -2.64 -1.04
CA LEU A 75 -8.63 -3.77 -0.39
C LEU A 75 -9.54 -4.54 0.59
N LYS A 76 -10.45 -3.84 1.27
CA LYS A 76 -11.43 -4.47 2.17
C LYS A 76 -12.43 -5.34 1.43
N GLU A 77 -12.92 -4.88 0.28
CA GLU A 77 -13.81 -5.66 -0.60
C GLU A 77 -13.14 -6.93 -1.14
N GLN A 78 -11.80 -6.98 -1.13
CA GLN A 78 -11.02 -8.15 -1.52
C GLN A 78 -10.74 -9.11 -0.36
N TYR A 79 -11.25 -8.83 0.85
CA TYR A 79 -11.06 -9.65 2.06
C TYR A 79 -9.58 -9.91 2.37
N LEU A 80 -8.76 -8.87 2.20
CA LEU A 80 -7.34 -8.89 2.52
C LEU A 80 -7.12 -8.36 3.94
N GLU A 81 -6.18 -8.95 4.66
CA GLU A 81 -5.54 -8.28 5.80
C GLU A 81 -4.38 -7.47 5.22
N PHE A 82 -4.31 -6.18 5.52
CA PHE A 82 -3.33 -5.32 4.84
C PHE A 82 -2.78 -4.19 5.70
N GLY A 83 -1.58 -3.74 5.36
CA GLY A 83 -0.95 -2.53 5.90
C GLY A 83 -0.49 -1.62 4.76
N ILE A 84 -0.69 -0.30 4.92
CA ILE A 84 -0.25 0.70 3.95
C ILE A 84 0.93 1.50 4.53
N PHE A 85 2.06 1.44 3.85
CA PHE A 85 3.34 2.03 4.26
C PHE A 85 3.71 3.16 3.28
N PHE A 86 3.56 4.41 3.69
CA PHE A 86 4.09 5.54 2.94
C PHE A 86 5.55 5.77 3.34
N VAL A 87 6.46 5.57 2.39
CA VAL A 87 7.90 5.72 2.62
C VAL A 87 8.33 7.06 2.05
N GLU A 88 8.54 8.05 2.92
CA GLU A 88 8.88 9.41 2.53
C GLU A 88 10.40 9.60 2.42
N GLN A 89 10.87 10.09 1.28
CA GLN A 89 12.23 10.57 1.15
C GLN A 89 12.35 12.00 1.67
N ALA A 90 12.94 12.14 2.87
CA ALA A 90 13.04 13.42 3.58
C ALA A 90 14.22 14.30 3.15
N ASN A 91 15.20 13.75 2.42
CA ASN A 91 16.35 14.51 1.95
C ASN A 91 16.05 15.24 0.63
N GLU A 92 16.84 16.27 0.33
CA GLU A 92 16.73 17.07 -0.89
C GLU A 92 17.42 16.42 -2.11
N LEU A 93 17.91 15.18 -1.98
CA LEU A 93 18.54 14.46 -3.10
C LEU A 93 17.50 14.07 -4.15
N GLU A 94 17.95 13.55 -5.29
CA GLU A 94 17.05 13.02 -6.32
C GLU A 94 16.14 11.92 -5.75
N PHE A 95 14.88 11.88 -6.21
CA PHE A 95 13.91 10.91 -5.73
C PHE A 95 14.33 9.49 -6.13
N ASN A 96 14.60 8.63 -5.14
CA ASN A 96 15.01 7.27 -5.38
C ASN A 96 13.87 6.30 -5.03
N ARG A 97 12.98 6.12 -6.00
CA ARG A 97 11.79 5.26 -5.89
C ARG A 97 12.14 3.83 -5.47
N ALA A 98 13.14 3.22 -6.11
CA ALA A 98 13.55 1.84 -5.84
C ALA A 98 14.14 1.67 -4.44
N MET A 99 14.93 2.65 -3.97
CA MET A 99 15.45 2.64 -2.59
C MET A 99 14.30 2.68 -1.57
N LEU A 100 13.32 3.56 -1.77
CA LEU A 100 12.17 3.67 -0.85
C LEU A 100 11.33 2.39 -0.82
N MET A 101 11.22 1.69 -1.95
CA MET A 101 10.59 0.36 -1.99
C MET A 101 11.33 -0.66 -1.12
N ASN A 102 12.65 -0.72 -1.24
CA ASN A 102 13.49 -1.62 -0.44
C ASN A 102 13.42 -1.29 1.04
N VAL A 103 13.50 0.00 1.40
CA VAL A 103 13.33 0.47 2.79
C VAL A 103 11.95 0.08 3.31
N GLY A 104 10.89 0.34 2.55
CA GLY A 104 9.53 -0.04 2.93
C GLY A 104 9.35 -1.54 3.15
N TYR A 105 10.01 -2.38 2.33
CA TYR A 105 10.00 -3.84 2.51
C TYR A 105 10.62 -4.24 3.85
N ILE A 106 11.82 -3.72 4.15
CA ILE A 106 12.53 -4.02 5.40
C ILE A 106 11.72 -3.53 6.60
N GLU A 107 11.20 -2.31 6.53
CA GLU A 107 10.42 -1.72 7.63
C GLU A 107 9.09 -2.44 7.87
N ALA A 108 8.41 -2.87 6.82
CA ALA A 108 7.16 -3.60 6.95
C ALA A 108 7.34 -4.92 7.72
N LEU A 109 8.48 -5.59 7.57
CA LEU A 109 8.81 -6.83 8.30
C LEU A 109 8.90 -6.63 9.82
N ASN A 110 9.10 -5.40 10.31
CA ASN A 110 9.13 -5.11 11.75
C ASN A 110 7.75 -5.14 12.42
N TYR A 111 6.66 -5.20 11.64
CA TYR A 111 5.28 -5.15 12.16
C TYR A 111 4.67 -6.54 12.29
N THR A 112 4.79 -7.36 11.26
CA THR A 112 4.25 -8.73 11.21
C THR A 112 4.88 -9.50 10.07
N GLN A 113 4.63 -10.81 10.01
CA GLN A 113 4.95 -11.62 8.85
C GLN A 113 3.91 -11.36 7.76
N TRP A 114 4.34 -10.74 6.67
CA TRP A 114 3.53 -10.51 5.47
C TRP A 114 3.68 -11.66 4.48
N ASP A 115 2.58 -12.01 3.82
CA ASP A 115 2.59 -13.05 2.78
C ASP A 115 2.89 -12.45 1.40
N CYS A 116 2.60 -11.15 1.22
CA CYS A 116 2.69 -10.47 -0.06
C CYS A 116 3.14 -9.02 0.11
N PHE A 117 3.95 -8.55 -0.84
CA PHE A 117 4.39 -7.17 -0.94
C PHE A 117 3.93 -6.58 -2.27
N ILE A 118 3.28 -5.42 -2.21
CA ILE A 118 2.81 -4.68 -3.39
C ILE A 118 3.47 -3.30 -3.37
N PHE A 119 4.24 -3.02 -4.42
CA PHE A 119 4.77 -1.69 -4.67
C PHE A 119 3.77 -0.89 -5.48
N HIS A 120 3.39 0.29 -4.98
CA HIS A 120 2.28 1.05 -5.54
C HIS A 120 2.61 2.54 -5.55
N ASP A 121 2.45 3.23 -6.67
CA ASP A 121 2.66 4.69 -6.68
C ASP A 121 1.50 5.43 -6.02
N VAL A 122 1.79 6.62 -5.49
CA VAL A 122 0.79 7.45 -4.82
C VAL A 122 -0.28 8.02 -5.79
N ASP A 123 -0.01 8.05 -7.09
CA ASP A 123 -0.87 8.65 -8.12
C ASP A 123 -1.61 7.64 -9.01
N HIS A 124 -1.44 6.34 -8.77
CA HIS A 124 -2.24 5.30 -9.42
C HIS A 124 -3.46 4.93 -8.56
N ILE A 125 -4.63 4.75 -9.19
CA ILE A 125 -5.86 4.30 -8.51
C ILE A 125 -6.43 3.12 -9.31
N PRO A 126 -6.73 1.97 -8.69
CA PRO A 126 -7.34 0.86 -9.40
C PRO A 126 -8.78 1.21 -9.83
N LEU A 127 -9.10 0.97 -11.11
CA LEU A 127 -10.43 1.23 -11.67
C LEU A 127 -11.35 0.00 -11.69
N SER A 128 -10.79 -1.20 -11.59
CA SER A 128 -11.54 -2.45 -11.68
C SER A 128 -11.32 -3.32 -10.45
N HIS A 129 -12.42 -3.76 -9.83
CA HIS A 129 -12.42 -4.73 -8.73
C HIS A 129 -11.87 -6.10 -9.13
N GLY A 130 -11.79 -6.40 -10.44
CA GLY A 130 -11.14 -7.60 -10.96
C GLY A 130 -9.61 -7.61 -10.77
N ASN A 131 -9.01 -6.45 -10.44
CA ASN A 131 -7.59 -6.38 -10.13
C ASN A 131 -7.32 -6.80 -8.68
N PHE A 132 -7.27 -8.10 -8.41
CA PHE A 132 -7.05 -8.62 -7.05
C PHE A 132 -5.61 -8.33 -6.54
N TYR A 133 -5.47 -7.56 -5.45
CA TYR A 133 -4.20 -7.15 -4.81
C TYR A 133 -3.67 -8.23 -3.86
N GLY A 134 -3.58 -9.46 -4.35
CA GLY A 134 -2.86 -10.55 -3.72
C GLY A 134 -1.73 -11.06 -4.61
N CYS A 135 -0.76 -11.73 -3.99
CA CYS A 135 0.36 -12.34 -4.69
C CYS A 135 -0.04 -13.68 -5.34
N SER A 136 0.83 -14.14 -6.23
CA SER A 136 0.76 -15.44 -6.89
C SER A 136 2.14 -16.08 -6.90
N GLY A 137 2.29 -17.27 -7.50
CA GLY A 137 3.61 -17.91 -7.64
C GLY A 137 4.61 -17.17 -8.54
N MET A 138 4.16 -16.15 -9.28
CA MET A 138 5.00 -15.31 -10.14
C MET A 138 4.82 -13.82 -9.78
N PRO A 139 5.84 -12.97 -10.04
CA PRO A 139 5.69 -11.52 -9.93
C PRO A 139 4.53 -11.02 -10.79
N LYS A 140 3.67 -10.17 -10.21
CA LYS A 140 2.48 -9.64 -10.87
C LYS A 140 2.66 -8.16 -11.16
N HIS A 141 2.44 -7.77 -12.40
CA HIS A 141 2.34 -6.37 -12.79
C HIS A 141 0.87 -5.94 -12.77
N PHE A 142 0.52 -5.00 -11.89
CA PHE A 142 -0.86 -4.57 -11.66
C PHE A 142 -1.35 -3.50 -12.63
N LEU A 143 -0.43 -2.71 -13.21
CA LEU A 143 -0.77 -1.63 -14.13
C LEU A 143 -0.89 -2.15 -15.57
N SER A 144 -2.01 -2.80 -15.89
CA SER A 144 -2.26 -3.31 -17.24
C SER A 144 -2.68 -2.23 -18.26
N GLY A 145 -2.97 -1.02 -17.79
CA GLY A 145 -3.28 0.14 -18.60
C GLY A 145 -3.57 1.36 -17.74
N ALA A 146 -3.16 2.54 -18.20
CA ALA A 146 -3.40 3.81 -17.52
C ALA A 146 -4.14 4.77 -18.46
N ASP A 147 -4.96 5.67 -17.90
CA ASP A 147 -5.69 6.70 -18.65
C ASP A 147 -4.75 7.55 -19.52
N ARG A 148 -3.58 7.93 -18.97
CA ARG A 148 -2.52 8.67 -19.69
C ARG A 148 -2.07 7.98 -20.99
N TRP A 149 -2.26 6.67 -21.12
CA TRP A 149 -1.90 5.87 -22.29
C TRP A 149 -3.10 5.26 -23.00
N GLY A 150 -4.31 5.79 -22.78
CA GLY A 150 -5.54 5.30 -23.39
C GLY A 150 -5.83 3.84 -23.03
N TYR A 151 -5.50 3.44 -21.81
CA TYR A 151 -5.66 2.07 -21.29
C TYR A 151 -4.89 1.00 -22.07
N LYS A 152 -3.80 1.38 -22.74
CA LYS A 152 -2.89 0.46 -23.43
C LYS A 152 -1.58 0.32 -22.67
N LEU A 153 -1.01 -0.88 -22.70
CA LEU A 153 0.37 -1.11 -22.30
C LEU A 153 1.31 -0.38 -23.27
N LEU A 154 2.31 0.31 -22.74
CA LEU A 154 3.34 0.98 -23.56
C LEU A 154 4.18 -0.04 -24.35
N TYR A 155 4.50 -1.19 -23.74
CA TYR A 155 5.18 -2.33 -24.36
C TYR A 155 5.02 -3.59 -23.49
N SER A 156 5.30 -4.77 -24.06
CA SER A 156 5.01 -6.08 -23.44
C SER A 156 5.79 -6.39 -22.15
N PHE A 157 6.94 -5.74 -21.93
CA PHE A 157 7.80 -5.91 -20.75
C PHE A 157 7.79 -4.71 -19.81
N PHE A 158 6.77 -3.85 -19.90
CA PHE A 158 6.65 -2.71 -19.00
C PHE A 158 6.29 -3.21 -17.59
N SER A 159 7.20 -3.01 -16.64
CA SER A 159 7.03 -3.39 -15.22
C SER A 159 6.99 -2.15 -14.29
N GLY A 160 6.87 -0.94 -14.85
CA GLY A 160 6.82 0.33 -14.13
C GLY A 160 8.02 1.27 -14.39
N GLN A 161 7.82 2.59 -14.21
CA GLN A 161 8.84 3.66 -14.19
C GLN A 161 9.33 3.93 -12.77
#